data_AF-A0A7L4PUT1-F1
#
_entry.id   AF-A0A7L4PUT1-F1
#
_cell.length_a   1.000
_cell.length_b   1.000
_cell.length_c   1.000
_cell.angle_alpha   90.00
_cell.angle_beta   90.00
_cell.angle_gamma   90.00
#
_symmetry.space_group_name_H-M   'P 1'
#
loop_
_entity.id
_entity.type
_entity.pdbx_description
1 polymer ?
#
loop_
_entity_poly.entity_id
_entity_poly.type
_entity_poly.pdbx_seq_one_letter_code
_entity_poly.pdbx_strand_id
1 'polypeptide(L)'
;MSGPALPFAVAEETFSLLIAPDALLLDAIERQLQAVQRFRLLYVCGNYSRFLTRLGRTCRDFDLRRAFTAHQLLTILEEADQSCILIEHDPTLYDDAPGMAGPVARACADCARDARVVVLATAPDAVLWRMSADAGRVAYVCPPGGNRSSRHAGPAARRPAQDMPGRT
;
A
#
# COMPACT_ATOMS: atom_id res chain seq x y z
N MET A 1 -21.96 11.62 15.86
CA MET A 1 -22.29 10.66 14.80
C MET A 1 -21.06 9.81 14.54
N SER A 2 -20.99 8.60 15.09
CA SER A 2 -19.90 7.67 14.78
C SER A 2 -20.09 7.18 13.35
N GLY A 3 -19.20 7.58 12.45
CA GLY A 3 -19.07 6.94 11.15
C GLY A 3 -18.76 5.45 11.32
N PRO A 4 -18.94 4.63 10.27
CA PRO A 4 -18.62 3.21 10.38
C PRO A 4 -17.18 3.07 10.89
N ALA A 5 -17.01 2.27 11.94
CA ALA A 5 -15.68 1.85 12.38
C ALA A 5 -15.07 1.11 11.18
N LEU A 6 -14.24 1.81 10.40
CA LEU A 6 -13.54 1.17 9.31
C LEU A 6 -12.72 0.01 9.93
N PRO A 7 -12.64 -1.14 9.26
CA PRO A 7 -12.08 -2.35 9.84
C PRO A 7 -10.57 -2.28 10.09
N PHE A 8 -9.91 -1.14 9.98
CA PHE A 8 -8.45 -0.97 9.93
C PHE A 8 -7.70 -1.25 11.24
N ALA A 9 -8.34 -1.76 12.29
CA ALA A 9 -7.66 -2.06 13.55
C ALA A 9 -6.49 -3.03 13.30
N VAL A 10 -5.26 -2.53 13.20
CA VAL A 10 -4.08 -3.33 12.89
C VAL A 10 -3.73 -4.15 14.13
N ALA A 11 -3.61 -5.48 13.98
CA ALA A 11 -3.21 -6.35 15.09
C ALA A 11 -1.80 -5.98 15.57
N GLU A 12 -1.50 -6.25 16.84
CA GLU A 12 -0.11 -6.16 17.34
C GLU A 12 0.72 -7.24 16.63
N GLU A 13 2.00 -6.96 16.36
CA GLU A 13 2.93 -7.93 15.74
C GLU A 13 2.42 -8.51 14.41
N THR A 14 2.05 -7.64 13.46
CA THR A 14 1.54 -8.07 12.15
C THR A 14 2.08 -7.19 11.05
N PHE A 15 2.53 -7.82 9.96
CA PHE A 15 2.78 -7.16 8.69
C PHE A 15 1.46 -7.00 7.93
N SER A 16 1.02 -5.75 7.79
CA SER A 16 -0.25 -5.39 7.17
C SER A 16 -0.08 -4.55 5.91
N LEU A 17 -0.83 -4.88 4.87
CA LEU A 17 -1.04 -4.02 3.71
C LEU A 17 -2.38 -3.28 3.86
N LEU A 18 -2.36 -1.96 3.90
CA LEU A 18 -3.55 -1.11 3.90
C LEU A 18 -3.65 -0.35 2.59
N ILE A 19 -4.67 -0.68 1.80
CA ILE A 19 -4.89 -0.13 0.48
C ILE A 19 -6.22 0.62 0.45
N ALA A 20 -6.18 1.95 0.45
CA ALA A 20 -7.37 2.80 0.50
C ALA A 20 -7.08 4.23 0.01
N PRO A 21 -8.11 5.02 -0.35
CA PRO A 21 -7.94 6.45 -0.64
C PRO A 21 -7.25 7.21 0.49
N ASP A 22 -6.50 8.27 0.13
CA ASP A 22 -5.69 9.08 1.06
C ASP A 22 -6.41 9.47 2.35
N ALA A 23 -7.64 9.97 2.24
CA ALA A 23 -8.42 10.42 3.38
C ALA A 23 -8.71 9.28 4.39
N LEU A 24 -9.00 8.08 3.89
CA LEU A 24 -9.32 6.94 4.76
C LEU A 24 -8.07 6.35 5.41
N LEU A 25 -6.93 6.33 4.70
CA LEU A 25 -5.64 5.92 5.27
C LEU A 25 -5.23 6.87 6.40
N LEU A 26 -5.30 8.18 6.15
CA LEU A 26 -4.98 9.19 7.14
C LEU A 26 -5.84 9.05 8.39
N ASP A 27 -7.16 9.01 8.24
CA ASP A 27 -8.06 8.87 9.38
C ASP A 27 -7.80 7.56 10.15
N ALA A 28 -7.46 6.47 9.45
CA ALA A 28 -7.11 5.19 10.07
C ALA A 28 -5.84 5.29 10.93
N ILE A 29 -4.76 5.84 10.35
CA ILE A 29 -3.48 6.02 11.01
C ILE A 29 -3.62 6.95 12.21
N GLU A 30 -4.28 8.10 12.04
CA GLU A 30 -4.45 9.09 13.11
C GLU A 30 -5.18 8.49 14.33
N ARG A 31 -6.27 7.75 14.11
CA ARG A 31 -6.97 7.05 15.20
C ARG A 31 -6.11 5.99 15.87
N GLN A 32 -5.31 5.25 15.11
CA GLN A 32 -4.44 4.22 15.65
C GLN A 32 -3.31 4.82 16.50
N LEU A 33 -2.70 5.92 16.04
CA LEU A 33 -1.65 6.63 16.78
C LEU A 33 -2.21 7.28 18.05
N GLN A 34 -3.44 7.77 18.04
CA GLN A 34 -4.11 8.31 19.23
C GLN A 34 -4.49 7.22 20.23
N ALA A 35 -4.89 6.03 19.76
CA ALA A 35 -5.29 4.92 20.61
C ALA A 35 -4.11 4.35 21.41
N VAL A 36 -2.87 4.53 20.96
CA VAL A 36 -1.68 3.97 21.59
C VAL A 36 -0.61 5.04 21.80
N GLN A 37 -0.55 5.56 23.03
CA GLN A 37 0.30 6.70 23.39
C GLN A 37 1.81 6.39 23.51
N ARG A 38 2.28 5.20 23.12
CA ARG A 38 3.65 4.72 23.45
C ARG A 38 4.44 4.11 22.30
N PHE A 39 4.03 4.30 21.05
CA PHE A 39 4.86 3.81 19.95
C PHE A 39 6.12 4.65 19.77
N ARG A 40 7.26 3.97 19.67
CA ARG A 40 8.41 4.50 18.93
C ARG A 40 8.05 4.30 17.46
N LEU A 41 7.70 5.38 16.78
CA LEU A 41 7.21 5.32 15.41
C LEU A 41 8.37 5.59 14.44
N LEU A 42 8.56 4.67 13.48
CA LEU A 42 9.34 4.90 12.27
C LEU A 42 8.39 5.14 11.09
N TYR A 43 8.52 6.29 10.43
CA TYR A 43 7.87 6.58 9.16
C TYR A 43 8.88 6.50 8.02
N VAL A 44 8.59 5.63 7.04
CA VAL A 44 9.41 5.45 5.84
C VAL A 44 8.63 5.91 4.63
N CYS A 45 9.22 6.76 3.79
CA CYS A 45 8.60 7.19 2.54
C CYS A 45 9.60 7.28 1.39
N GLY A 46 9.06 7.34 0.17
CA GLY A 46 9.82 7.52 -1.07
C GLY A 46 10.28 8.97 -1.29
N ASN A 47 10.40 9.35 -2.56
CA ASN A 47 10.74 10.71 -2.99
C ASN A 47 9.73 11.75 -2.50
N TYR A 48 8.45 11.41 -2.63
CA TYR A 48 7.33 12.25 -2.22
C TYR A 48 6.55 11.54 -1.15
N SER A 49 6.08 12.31 -0.16
CA SER A 49 5.20 11.77 0.86
C SER A 49 3.87 12.50 0.84
N ARG A 50 2.79 11.72 0.81
CA ARG A 50 1.41 12.19 0.90
C ARG A 50 0.97 12.43 2.34
N PHE A 51 1.54 11.68 3.28
CA PHE A 51 1.06 11.66 4.66
C PHE A 51 1.97 12.41 5.65
N LEU A 52 3.23 12.64 5.33
CA LEU A 52 4.23 13.22 6.25
C LEU A 52 3.77 14.53 6.92
N THR A 53 3.25 15.48 6.14
CA THR A 53 2.81 16.79 6.68
C THR A 53 1.67 16.64 7.70
N ARG A 54 0.76 15.69 7.50
CA ARG A 54 -0.32 15.44 8.45
C ARG A 54 0.17 14.63 9.65
N LEU A 55 1.01 13.61 9.41
CA LEU A 55 1.59 12.79 10.45
C LEU A 55 2.33 13.65 11.48
N GLY A 56 3.16 14.60 11.03
CA GLY A 56 3.89 15.50 11.93
C GLY A 56 3.03 16.49 12.73
N ARG A 57 1.76 16.67 12.37
CA ARG A 57 0.80 17.44 13.19
C ARG A 57 0.17 16.58 14.27
N THR A 58 -0.02 15.29 14.00
CA THR A 58 -0.71 14.34 14.89
C THR A 58 0.25 13.63 15.85
N CYS A 59 1.49 13.37 15.41
CA CYS A 59 2.54 12.72 16.19
C CYS A 59 3.79 13.59 16.15
N ARG A 60 4.25 14.07 17.31
CA ARG A 60 5.41 14.98 17.41
C ARG A 60 6.75 14.25 17.46
N ASP A 61 6.78 13.04 18.01
CA ASP A 61 8.00 12.25 18.21
C ASP A 61 7.93 10.99 17.35
N PHE A 62 8.48 11.08 16.13
CA PHE A 62 8.66 9.94 15.23
C PHE A 62 9.95 10.09 14.43
N ASP A 63 10.55 8.95 14.10
CA ASP A 63 11.71 8.87 13.23
C ASP A 63 11.26 8.89 11.78
N LEU A 64 11.91 9.71 10.94
CA LEU A 64 11.65 9.79 9.51
C LEU A 64 12.85 9.23 8.74
N ARG A 65 12.63 8.22 7.90
CA ARG A 65 13.63 7.72 6.95
C ARG A 65 13.09 7.75 5.53
N ARG A 66 13.97 7.94 4.54
CA ARG A 66 13.61 7.92 3.13
C ARG A 66 14.34 6.80 2.41
N ALA A 67 13.61 6.06 1.60
CA ALA A 67 14.16 5.08 0.67
C ALA A 67 13.94 5.59 -0.76
N PHE A 68 14.96 5.48 -1.60
CA PHE A 68 14.88 5.77 -3.03
C PHE A 68 15.07 4.50 -3.87
N THR A 69 15.48 3.39 -3.24
CA THR A 69 15.60 2.07 -3.86
C THR A 69 15.09 0.99 -2.90
N ALA A 70 14.71 -0.16 -3.43
CA ALA A 70 14.31 -1.32 -2.62
C ALA A 70 15.43 -1.80 -1.68
N HIS A 71 16.71 -1.65 -2.07
CA HIS A 71 17.85 -1.98 -1.21
C HIS A 71 17.95 -1.03 -0.01
N GLN A 72 17.74 0.27 -0.20
CA GLN A 72 17.71 1.21 0.91
C GLN A 72 16.55 0.92 1.87
N LEU A 73 15.38 0.54 1.34
CA LEU A 73 14.25 0.13 2.15
C LEU A 73 14.60 -1.11 3.00
N LEU A 74 15.28 -2.11 2.44
CA LEU A 74 15.75 -3.26 3.20
C LEU A 74 16.69 -2.86 4.33
N THR A 75 17.71 -2.05 4.05
CA THR A 75 18.64 -1.57 5.09
C THR A 75 17.90 -0.82 6.19
N ILE A 76 16.89 -0.01 5.83
CA ILE A 76 16.06 0.69 6.83
C ILE A 76 15.32 -0.31 7.74
N LEU A 77 14.75 -1.37 7.16
CA LEU A 77 14.03 -2.41 7.91
C LEU A 77 14.97 -3.24 8.80
N GLU A 78 16.16 -3.58 8.30
CA GLU A 78 17.17 -4.34 9.06
C GLU A 78 17.69 -3.56 10.28
N GLU A 79 17.75 -2.23 10.19
CA GLU A 79 18.21 -1.34 11.26
C GLU A 79 17.07 -0.84 12.17
N ALA A 80 15.81 -1.13 11.85
CA ALA A 80 14.66 -0.62 12.59
C ALA A 80 14.54 -1.28 13.97
N ASP A 81 14.43 -0.47 15.02
CA ASP A 81 14.22 -0.90 16.41
C ASP A 81 12.91 -0.33 16.99
N GLN A 82 12.09 0.28 16.13
CA GLN A 82 10.84 0.94 16.45
C GLN A 82 9.71 -0.09 16.59
N SER A 83 8.84 0.10 17.59
CA SER A 83 7.70 -0.78 17.85
C SER A 83 6.54 -0.59 16.85
N CYS A 84 6.60 0.46 16.03
CA CYS A 84 5.65 0.69 14.95
C CYS A 84 6.39 1.26 13.73
N ILE A 85 6.23 0.61 12.58
CA ILE A 85 6.83 1.00 11.31
C ILE A 85 5.71 1.25 10.31
N LEU A 86 5.61 2.48 9.82
CA LEU A 86 4.70 2.88 8.75
C LEU A 86 5.50 3.12 7.48
N ILE A 87 5.14 2.45 6.40
CA ILE A 87 5.83 2.52 5.11
C ILE A 87 4.84 3.06 4.09
N GLU A 88 5.10 4.23 3.54
CA GLU A 88 4.37 4.72 2.37
C GLU A 88 4.86 3.98 1.13
N HIS A 89 3.97 3.24 0.49
CA HIS A 89 4.29 2.47 -0.71
C HIS A 89 4.62 3.40 -1.88
N ASP A 90 5.81 3.18 -2.44
CA ASP A 90 6.27 3.82 -3.66
C ASP A 90 6.75 2.72 -4.62
N PRO A 91 6.01 2.42 -5.71
CA PRO A 91 6.38 1.36 -6.64
C PRO A 91 7.69 1.66 -7.38
N THR A 92 8.10 2.93 -7.47
CA THR A 92 9.32 3.32 -8.21
C THR A 92 10.59 2.82 -7.53
N LEU A 93 10.53 2.45 -6.23
CA LEU A 93 11.66 1.84 -5.51
C LEU A 93 12.13 0.52 -6.13
N TYR A 94 11.27 -0.13 -6.92
CA TYR A 94 11.50 -1.45 -7.49
C TYR A 94 11.83 -1.40 -8.99
N ASP A 95 11.86 -0.22 -9.62
CA ASP A 95 12.06 -0.08 -11.07
C ASP A 95 13.37 -0.71 -11.55
N ASP A 96 14.46 -0.48 -10.81
CA ASP A 96 15.79 -1.04 -11.12
C ASP A 96 16.00 -2.45 -10.55
N ALA A 97 15.07 -2.95 -9.74
CA ALA A 97 15.20 -4.23 -9.03
C ALA A 97 13.83 -4.92 -8.78
N PRO A 98 13.09 -5.32 -9.83
CA PRO A 98 11.71 -5.82 -9.69
C PRO A 98 11.61 -7.11 -8.88
N GLY A 99 12.71 -7.89 -8.77
CA GLY A 99 12.79 -9.08 -7.92
C GLY A 99 12.79 -8.80 -6.42
N MET A 100 12.92 -7.53 -5.99
CA MET A 100 13.10 -7.15 -4.59
C MET A 100 11.81 -7.05 -3.79
N ALA A 101 10.64 -7.08 -4.43
CA ALA A 101 9.34 -7.05 -3.74
C ALA A 101 9.20 -8.20 -2.71
N GLY A 102 9.62 -9.42 -3.08
CA GLY A 102 9.58 -10.57 -2.18
C GLY A 102 10.55 -10.46 -0.98
N PRO A 103 11.84 -10.16 -1.21
CA PRO A 103 12.78 -9.83 -0.13
C PRO A 103 12.27 -8.75 0.83
N VAL A 104 11.73 -7.64 0.31
CA VAL A 104 11.16 -6.57 1.15
C VAL A 104 9.96 -7.06 1.95
N ALA A 105 9.06 -7.83 1.34
CA ALA A 105 7.91 -8.40 2.03
C ALA A 105 8.32 -9.30 3.20
N ARG A 106 9.35 -10.14 3.01
CA ARG A 106 9.91 -10.98 4.08
C ARG A 106 10.56 -10.16 5.17
N ALA A 107 11.33 -9.13 4.84
CA ALA A 107 11.89 -8.22 5.84
C ALA A 107 10.77 -7.55 6.67
N CYS A 108 9.69 -7.10 6.03
CA CYS A 108 8.51 -6.59 6.74
C CYS A 108 7.89 -7.64 7.68
N ALA A 109 7.76 -8.89 7.22
CA ALA A 109 7.23 -9.99 8.04
C ALA A 109 8.16 -10.34 9.21
N ASP A 110 9.47 -10.25 9.02
CA ASP A 110 10.47 -10.49 10.05
C ASP A 110 10.45 -9.38 11.12
N CYS A 111 10.42 -8.11 10.71
CA CYS A 111 10.20 -6.99 11.62
C CYS A 111 8.87 -7.11 12.37
N ALA A 112 7.84 -7.67 11.73
CA ALA A 112 6.53 -7.80 12.33
C ALA A 112 6.46 -8.79 13.50
N ARG A 113 7.52 -9.56 13.77
CA ARG A 113 7.59 -10.43 14.95
C ARG A 113 7.72 -9.64 16.26
N ASP A 114 8.36 -8.47 16.22
CA ASP A 114 8.64 -7.64 17.40
C ASP A 114 8.04 -6.22 17.29
N ALA A 115 7.53 -5.86 16.11
CA ALA A 115 6.96 -4.56 15.82
C ALA A 115 5.64 -4.67 15.04
N ARG A 116 4.89 -3.58 15.00
CA ARG A 116 3.78 -3.45 14.04
C ARG A 116 4.32 -2.88 12.73
N VAL A 117 4.09 -3.55 11.60
CA VAL A 117 4.53 -3.08 10.29
C VAL A 117 3.34 -2.84 9.37
N VAL A 118 3.19 -1.63 8.86
CA VAL A 118 2.07 -1.25 8.00
C VAL A 118 2.56 -0.60 6.73
N VAL A 119 2.27 -1.21 5.59
CA VAL A 119 2.47 -0.60 4.28
C VAL A 119 1.17 0.08 3.86
N LEU A 120 1.28 1.36 3.50
CA LEU A 120 0.19 2.25 3.14
C LEU A 120 0.21 2.48 1.64
N ALA A 121 -0.88 2.17 0.93
CA ALA A 121 -0.98 2.39 -0.50
C ALA A 121 -2.34 2.95 -0.91
N THR A 122 -2.35 3.84 -1.90
CA THR A 122 -3.60 4.44 -2.39
C THR A 122 -4.31 3.58 -3.43
N ALA A 123 -3.56 2.71 -4.10
CA ALA A 123 -4.03 1.80 -5.12
C ALA A 123 -3.22 0.50 -5.09
N PRO A 124 -3.80 -0.63 -5.51
CA PRO A 124 -3.08 -1.89 -5.61
C PRO A 124 -2.22 -1.91 -6.89
N ASP A 125 -1.08 -2.58 -6.83
CA ASP A 125 -0.19 -2.82 -7.98
C ASP A 125 0.49 -4.20 -7.89
N ALA A 126 1.27 -4.55 -8.91
CA ALA A 126 1.96 -5.83 -8.99
C ALA A 126 2.93 -6.09 -7.81
N VAL A 127 3.55 -5.03 -7.28
CA VAL A 127 4.46 -5.13 -6.14
C VAL A 127 3.68 -5.49 -4.88
N LEU A 128 2.59 -4.78 -4.59
CA LEU A 128 1.73 -5.06 -3.45
C LEU A 128 1.09 -6.44 -3.54
N TRP A 129 0.67 -6.88 -4.74
CA TRP A 129 0.20 -8.24 -4.94
C TRP A 129 1.28 -9.27 -4.62
N ARG A 130 2.53 -9.01 -5.00
CA ARG A 130 3.64 -9.90 -4.64
C ARG A 130 3.88 -9.93 -3.13
N MET A 131 3.87 -8.77 -2.48
CA MET A 131 4.08 -8.65 -1.03
C MET A 131 2.94 -9.29 -0.22
N SER A 132 1.73 -9.35 -0.78
CA SER A 132 0.56 -9.91 -0.09
C SER A 132 0.71 -11.38 0.30
N ALA A 133 1.61 -12.12 -0.37
CA ALA A 133 1.89 -13.52 -0.04
C ALA A 133 2.53 -13.69 1.35
N ASP A 134 3.28 -12.69 1.82
CA ASP A 134 3.96 -12.69 3.12
C ASP A 134 3.21 -11.83 4.16
N ALA A 135 2.14 -11.12 3.75
CA ALA A 135 1.37 -10.26 4.63
C ALA A 135 0.42 -11.08 5.52
N GLY A 136 0.54 -10.92 6.83
CA GLY A 136 -0.42 -11.49 7.79
C GLY A 136 -1.82 -10.89 7.64
N ARG A 137 -1.90 -9.69 7.06
CA ARG A 137 -3.18 -9.03 6.77
C ARG A 137 -3.13 -8.16 5.53
N VAL A 138 -4.19 -8.22 4.73
CA VAL A 138 -4.45 -7.29 3.62
C VAL A 138 -5.83 -6.69 3.80
N ALA A 139 -5.90 -5.36 3.90
CA ALA A 139 -7.16 -4.64 3.93
C ALA A 139 -7.26 -3.73 2.72
N TYR A 140 -8.33 -3.90 1.96
CA TYR A 140 -8.62 -3.13 0.76
C TYR A 140 -9.94 -2.39 0.94
N VAL A 141 -9.91 -1.06 0.88
CA VAL A 141 -11.12 -0.22 0.94
C VAL A 141 -11.32 0.46 -0.40
N CYS A 142 -12.27 -0.06 -1.17
CA CYS A 142 -12.72 0.56 -2.39
C CYS A 142 -13.74 1.66 -2.05
N PRO A 143 -13.56 2.91 -2.51
CA PRO A 143 -14.62 3.90 -2.40
C PRO A 143 -15.85 3.40 -3.18
N PRO A 144 -17.07 3.52 -2.63
CA PRO A 144 -18.28 3.17 -3.36
C PRO A 144 -18.38 4.09 -4.59
N GLY A 145 -18.22 3.51 -5.79
CA GLY A 145 -18.32 4.24 -7.07
C GLY A 145 -17.06 4.27 -7.94
N GLY A 146 -16.00 3.52 -7.62
CA GLY A 146 -14.86 3.33 -8.51
C GLY A 146 -15.29 2.69 -9.85
N ASN A 147 -15.32 3.50 -10.91
CA ASN A 147 -15.77 3.10 -12.23
C ASN A 147 -14.91 1.94 -12.75
N ARG A 148 -15.49 0.74 -12.85
CA ARG A 148 -14.94 -0.37 -13.63
C ARG A 148 -15.08 -0.04 -15.11
N SER A 149 -14.26 0.88 -15.62
CA SER A 149 -14.09 1.02 -17.06
C SER A 149 -13.13 -0.06 -17.55
N SER A 150 -13.61 -1.31 -17.51
CA SER A 150 -13.25 -2.31 -18.49
C SER A 150 -13.71 -1.81 -19.86
N ARG A 151 -12.81 -1.15 -20.59
CA ARG A 151 -12.89 -1.10 -22.05
C ARG A 151 -11.55 -1.52 -22.62
N HIS A 152 -11.30 -2.84 -22.59
CA HIS A 152 -10.75 -3.49 -23.77
C HIS A 152 -11.81 -3.41 -24.86
N ALA A 153 -11.85 -2.28 -25.57
CA ALA A 153 -12.44 -2.22 -26.89
C ALA A 153 -11.36 -2.71 -27.86
N GLY A 154 -11.28 -4.02 -28.04
CA GLY A 154 -10.58 -4.59 -29.19
C GLY A 154 -11.23 -4.06 -30.49
N PRO A 155 -10.46 -3.86 -31.55
CA PRO A 155 -10.99 -3.26 -32.77
C PRO A 155 -12.10 -4.16 -33.34
N ALA A 156 -13.25 -3.55 -33.63
CA ALA A 156 -14.40 -4.21 -34.22
C ALA A 156 -13.99 -4.86 -35.55
N ALA A 157 -14.00 -6.20 -35.58
CA ALA A 157 -13.84 -6.97 -36.79
C ALA A 157 -14.98 -6.61 -37.77
N ARG A 158 -14.59 -6.06 -38.92
CA ARG A 158 -15.48 -5.80 -40.05
C ARG A 158 -16.09 -7.13 -40.52
N ARG A 159 -17.43 -7.20 -40.57
CA ARG A 159 -18.16 -8.29 -41.24
C ARG A 159 -17.87 -8.25 -42.75
N PRO A 160 -17.53 -9.37 -43.40
CA PRO A 160 -17.51 -9.43 -44.86
C PRO A 160 -18.95 -9.41 -45.42
N ALA A 161 -19.11 -8.75 -46.56
CA ALA A 161 -20.34 -8.62 -47.32
C ALA A 161 -20.86 -10.00 -47.75
N GLN A 162 -22.16 -10.21 -47.59
CA GLN A 162 -22.85 -11.38 -48.14
C GLN A 162 -23.01 -11.19 -49.66
N ASP A 163 -22.50 -12.20 -50.36
CA ASP A 163 -22.63 -12.48 -51.78
C ASP A 163 -24.12 -12.68 -52.13
N MET A 164 -24.63 -11.98 -53.16
CA MET A 164 -25.96 -12.19 -53.74
C MET A 164 -25.81 -13.08 -54.99
N PRO A 165 -26.47 -14.24 -55.07
CA PRO A 165 -26.42 -15.06 -56.27
C PRO A 165 -27.33 -14.50 -57.35
N GLY A 166 -26.82 -14.48 -58.58
CA GLY A 166 -27.55 -14.06 -59.77
C GLY A 166 -28.78 -14.92 -60.06
N ARG A 167 -29.72 -14.30 -60.79
CA ARG A 167 -30.67 -14.99 -61.64
C ARG A 167 -30.76 -14.23 -62.97
N THR A 168 -30.39 -14.96 -64.01
CA THR A 168 -30.88 -14.86 -65.39
C THR A 168 -32.39 -14.91 -65.44
#